data_AF-A0A2K5EN13-F1
#
_entry.id   AF-A0A2K5EN13-F1
#
_cell.length_a   1.000
_cell.length_b   1.000
_cell.length_c   1.000
_cell.angle_alpha   90.00
_cell.angle_beta   90.00
_cell.angle_gamma   90.00
#
_symmetry.space_group_name_H-M   'P 1'
#
loop_
_entity.id
_entity.type
_entity.pdbx_description
1 polymer ?
#
loop_
_entity_poly.entity_id
_entity_poly.type
_entity_poly.pdbx_seq_one_letter_code
_entity_poly.pdbx_strand_id
1 'polypeptide(L)'
;MLSSLARPASAALRRSFSTSAQNNAKVAVLGASGGIGQPLSLLLKNSPLVSRLTLYDIAHTTGVAADLSHIETKATVKGYLGPEQLPDCLKGCDVVVIPAGVPRKPGLDPARVNVPVIGGHAGKTIIPLISQCTPKVDFPQDQLTTLTGRIQEAGTEVVKAKAGAGSATLSMAYAGARFVFSLVDAMNGKEGVVECSFVKSQETECAYFSTPLLLGKKGIEKNLGIGKVSSFEEKMIAEAIPELKASIKKGEDFVKTMK
;
A
#
# COMPACT_ATOMS: atom_id res chain seq x y z
N MET A 1 -74.17 -4.32 17.95
CA MET A 1 -72.71 -4.56 17.96
C MET A 1 -72.34 -5.32 16.70
N LEU A 2 -71.31 -4.90 15.96
CA LEU A 2 -70.49 -5.70 15.02
C LEU A 2 -69.50 -4.72 14.37
N SER A 3 -68.21 -4.81 14.71
CA SER A 3 -67.18 -3.87 14.28
C SER A 3 -66.51 -4.31 12.97
N SER A 4 -66.34 -3.37 12.03
CA SER A 4 -65.60 -3.61 10.79
C SER A 4 -64.09 -3.61 11.05
N LEU A 5 -63.50 -4.79 11.22
CA LEU A 5 -62.04 -4.94 11.35
C LEU A 5 -61.34 -4.65 10.02
N ALA A 6 -60.61 -3.52 9.97
CA ALA A 6 -59.74 -3.20 8.86
C ALA A 6 -58.54 -4.19 8.83
N ARG A 7 -58.27 -4.78 7.66
CA ARG A 7 -57.04 -5.56 7.44
C ARG A 7 -55.85 -4.60 7.31
N PRO A 8 -54.79 -4.72 8.14
CA PRO A 8 -53.54 -4.04 7.84
C PRO A 8 -52.93 -4.67 6.57
N ALA A 9 -52.57 -3.84 5.59
CA ALA A 9 -51.82 -4.30 4.43
C ALA A 9 -50.42 -4.73 4.90
N SER A 10 -50.10 -6.02 4.78
CA SER A 10 -48.77 -6.54 5.15
C SER A 10 -47.74 -6.04 4.15
N ALA A 11 -47.11 -4.91 4.49
CA ALA A 11 -46.04 -4.31 3.72
C ALA A 11 -44.80 -5.23 3.80
N ALA A 12 -44.70 -6.17 2.86
CA ALA A 12 -43.56 -7.05 2.75
C ALA A 12 -42.28 -6.22 2.57
N LEU A 13 -41.45 -6.15 3.61
CA LEU A 13 -40.11 -5.58 3.52
C LEU A 13 -39.33 -6.39 2.47
N ARG A 14 -39.28 -5.88 1.25
CA ARG A 14 -38.28 -6.28 0.27
C ARG A 14 -36.92 -5.97 0.90
N ARG A 15 -36.27 -6.99 1.46
CA ARG A 15 -34.84 -6.92 1.79
C ARG A 15 -34.13 -6.53 0.50
N SER A 16 -33.71 -5.27 0.43
CA SER A 16 -32.83 -4.82 -0.65
C SER A 16 -31.51 -5.53 -0.44
N PHE A 17 -31.34 -6.67 -1.12
CA PHE A 17 -30.04 -7.28 -1.29
C PHE A 17 -29.22 -6.34 -2.16
N SER A 18 -28.62 -5.36 -1.50
CA SER A 18 -27.61 -4.50 -2.09
C SER A 18 -26.38 -5.35 -2.36
N THR A 19 -26.42 -6.09 -3.48
CA THR A 19 -25.22 -6.36 -4.25
C THR A 19 -24.78 -5.02 -4.81
N SER A 20 -24.15 -4.19 -3.97
CA SER A 20 -23.16 -3.26 -4.47
C SER A 20 -22.26 -4.08 -5.38
N ALA A 21 -22.22 -3.72 -6.67
CA ALA A 21 -21.47 -4.48 -7.65
C ALA A 21 -19.99 -4.38 -7.26
N GLN A 22 -19.49 -5.39 -6.54
CA GLN A 22 -18.14 -5.43 -6.02
C GLN A 22 -17.22 -5.39 -7.25
N ASN A 23 -16.64 -4.22 -7.46
CA ASN A 23 -15.99 -3.84 -8.70
C ASN A 23 -14.58 -4.42 -8.64
N ASN A 24 -14.54 -5.73 -8.89
CA ASN A 24 -13.38 -6.58 -8.71
C ASN A 24 -12.27 -6.08 -9.64
N ALA A 25 -11.23 -5.49 -9.05
CA ALA A 25 -10.24 -4.70 -9.76
C ALA A 25 -9.40 -5.54 -10.72
N LYS A 26 -8.92 -4.90 -11.78
CA LYS A 26 -7.93 -5.42 -12.71
C LYS A 26 -6.57 -4.86 -12.28
N VAL A 27 -5.74 -5.70 -11.69
CA VAL A 27 -4.47 -5.30 -11.07
C VAL A 27 -3.31 -5.79 -11.94
N ALA A 28 -2.37 -4.90 -12.26
CA ALA A 28 -1.10 -5.25 -12.89
C ALA A 28 0.04 -5.28 -11.87
N VAL A 29 0.97 -6.23 -12.02
CA VAL A 29 2.22 -6.30 -11.24
C VAL A 29 3.42 -6.26 -12.17
N LEU A 30 4.26 -5.23 -12.07
CA LEU A 30 5.47 -5.04 -12.89
C LEU A 30 6.74 -5.41 -12.10
N GLY A 31 7.41 -6.48 -12.48
CA GLY A 31 8.42 -7.16 -11.67
C GLY A 31 7.83 -8.38 -10.93
N ALA A 32 6.85 -9.05 -11.54
CA ALA A 32 6.08 -10.14 -10.93
C ALA A 32 6.87 -11.43 -10.65
N SER A 33 7.99 -11.65 -11.34
CA SER A 33 8.89 -12.79 -11.09
C SER A 33 9.93 -12.50 -10.02
N GLY A 34 10.10 -11.23 -9.64
CA GLY A 34 11.00 -10.82 -8.55
C GLY A 34 10.56 -11.33 -7.19
N GLY A 35 11.47 -11.29 -6.20
CA GLY A 35 11.23 -11.85 -4.86
C GLY A 35 10.06 -11.20 -4.09
N ILE A 36 9.70 -9.94 -4.40
CA ILE A 36 8.46 -9.31 -3.91
C ILE A 36 7.28 -9.69 -4.82
N GLY A 37 7.50 -9.66 -6.13
CA GLY A 37 6.48 -9.90 -7.16
C GLY A 37 5.72 -11.20 -6.99
N GLN A 38 6.41 -12.32 -6.74
CA GLN A 38 5.77 -13.63 -6.60
C GLN A 38 4.82 -13.70 -5.39
N PRO A 39 5.27 -13.47 -4.13
CA PRO A 39 4.36 -13.47 -2.97
C PRO A 39 3.31 -12.35 -3.02
N LEU A 40 3.59 -11.21 -3.65
CA LEU A 40 2.58 -10.16 -3.88
C LEU A 40 1.48 -10.67 -4.83
N SER A 41 1.86 -11.29 -5.94
CA SER A 41 0.94 -11.84 -6.93
C SER A 41 0.08 -12.97 -6.34
N LEU A 42 0.67 -13.80 -5.47
CA LEU A 42 -0.07 -14.81 -4.69
C LEU A 42 -1.13 -14.17 -3.78
N LEU A 43 -0.77 -13.15 -3.01
CA LEU A 43 -1.73 -12.45 -2.13
C LEU A 43 -2.84 -11.76 -2.93
N LEU A 44 -2.51 -11.15 -4.08
CA LEU A 44 -3.49 -10.54 -4.99
C LEU A 44 -4.43 -11.58 -5.63
N LYS A 45 -3.90 -12.73 -6.08
CA LYS A 45 -4.69 -13.86 -6.61
C LYS A 45 -5.61 -14.46 -5.54
N ASN A 46 -5.19 -14.47 -4.27
CA ASN A 46 -6.00 -14.98 -3.17
C ASN A 46 -7.12 -14.01 -2.72
N SER A 47 -7.12 -12.77 -3.21
CA SER A 47 -8.09 -11.75 -2.79
C SER A 47 -9.39 -11.78 -3.63
N PRO A 48 -10.58 -11.77 -2.99
CA PRO A 48 -11.85 -11.66 -3.72
C PRO A 48 -12.04 -10.29 -4.38
N LEU A 49 -11.22 -9.29 -4.03
CA LEU A 49 -11.27 -7.93 -4.60
C LEU A 49 -10.70 -7.83 -6.02
N VAL A 50 -10.10 -8.89 -6.57
CA VAL A 50 -9.41 -8.89 -7.87
C VAL A 50 -10.17 -9.78 -8.87
N SER A 51 -10.48 -9.26 -10.07
CA SER A 51 -11.06 -10.04 -11.19
C SER A 51 -10.01 -10.53 -12.18
N ARG A 52 -8.96 -9.73 -12.36
CA ARG A 52 -7.91 -9.97 -13.36
C ARG A 52 -6.58 -9.52 -12.79
N LEU A 53 -5.60 -10.42 -12.81
CA LEU A 53 -4.23 -10.20 -12.38
C LEU A 53 -3.32 -10.34 -13.59
N THR A 54 -2.80 -9.22 -14.09
CA THR A 54 -1.82 -9.21 -15.19
C THR A 54 -0.41 -9.11 -14.60
N LEU A 55 0.44 -10.08 -14.95
CA LEU A 55 1.78 -10.22 -14.40
C LEU A 55 2.79 -9.90 -15.49
N TYR A 56 3.69 -8.94 -15.24
CA TYR A 56 4.76 -8.56 -16.14
C TYR A 56 6.12 -8.71 -15.49
N ASP A 57 7.08 -9.22 -16.26
CA ASP A 57 8.49 -9.22 -15.92
C ASP A 57 9.33 -9.33 -17.21
N ILE A 58 10.64 -9.15 -17.10
CA ILE A 58 11.60 -9.41 -18.18
C ILE A 58 12.01 -10.89 -18.26
N ALA A 59 11.77 -11.66 -17.19
CA ALA A 59 12.09 -13.09 -17.12
C ALA A 59 11.02 -13.90 -16.37
N HIS A 60 10.89 -15.19 -16.71
CA HIS A 60 10.10 -16.22 -15.99
C HIS A 60 8.58 -16.02 -15.84
N THR A 61 8.00 -14.88 -16.26
CA THR A 61 6.60 -14.50 -15.95
C THR A 61 5.55 -15.52 -16.37
N THR A 62 5.79 -16.22 -17.48
CA THR A 62 4.88 -17.26 -18.00
C THR A 62 4.72 -18.42 -17.01
N GLY A 63 5.80 -18.82 -16.32
CA GLY A 63 5.77 -19.87 -15.31
C GLY A 63 5.03 -19.44 -14.04
N VAL A 64 5.34 -18.23 -13.55
CA VAL A 64 4.67 -17.62 -12.38
C VAL A 64 3.16 -17.46 -12.62
N ALA A 65 2.77 -17.07 -13.84
CA ALA A 65 1.37 -16.97 -14.21
C ALA A 65 0.67 -18.34 -14.33
N ALA A 66 1.35 -19.37 -14.84
CA ALA A 66 0.81 -20.73 -14.91
C ALA A 66 0.56 -21.32 -13.52
N ASP A 67 1.56 -21.25 -12.63
CA ASP A 67 1.48 -21.67 -11.22
C ASP A 67 0.28 -21.01 -10.51
N LEU A 68 0.24 -19.68 -10.51
CA LEU A 68 -0.85 -18.93 -9.89
C LEU A 68 -2.21 -19.15 -10.56
N SER A 69 -2.28 -19.58 -11.82
CA SER A 69 -3.57 -19.83 -12.50
C SER A 69 -4.33 -21.04 -11.96
N HIS A 70 -3.63 -22.01 -11.36
CA HIS A 70 -4.24 -23.23 -10.81
C HIS A 70 -4.96 -23.01 -9.47
N ILE A 71 -4.76 -21.85 -8.82
CA ILE A 71 -5.40 -21.53 -7.54
C ILE A 71 -6.89 -21.23 -7.75
N GLU A 72 -7.76 -21.87 -6.98
CA GLU A 72 -9.23 -21.93 -7.13
C GLU A 72 -10.02 -20.63 -6.79
N THR A 73 -9.42 -19.47 -7.01
CA THR A 73 -10.05 -18.16 -6.78
C THR A 73 -10.48 -17.47 -8.08
N LYS A 74 -11.42 -16.52 -7.97
CA LYS A 74 -12.06 -15.83 -9.11
C LYS A 74 -11.11 -15.04 -10.03
N ALA A 75 -9.94 -14.62 -9.54
CA ALA A 75 -9.04 -13.78 -10.31
C ALA A 75 -8.41 -14.55 -11.48
N THR A 76 -8.67 -14.08 -12.71
CA THR A 76 -8.02 -14.59 -13.93
C THR A 76 -6.57 -14.11 -13.99
N VAL A 77 -5.61 -15.02 -14.15
CA VAL A 77 -4.17 -14.69 -14.20
C VAL A 77 -3.68 -14.74 -15.64
N LYS A 78 -2.88 -13.75 -16.06
CA LYS A 78 -2.15 -13.81 -17.34
C LYS A 78 -0.75 -13.23 -17.20
N GLY A 79 0.25 -13.99 -17.64
CA GLY A 79 1.64 -13.58 -17.73
C GLY A 79 1.97 -12.85 -19.03
N TYR A 80 2.92 -11.92 -18.93
CA TYR A 80 3.46 -11.10 -20.00
C TYR A 80 4.98 -11.00 -19.82
N LEU A 81 5.73 -11.12 -20.92
CA LEU A 81 7.18 -11.28 -20.91
C LEU A 81 7.85 -10.34 -21.91
N GLY A 82 8.76 -9.49 -21.42
CA GLY A 82 9.55 -8.56 -22.24
C GLY A 82 8.77 -7.33 -22.74
N PRO A 83 9.50 -6.28 -23.19
CA PRO A 83 8.93 -4.93 -23.37
C PRO A 83 7.75 -4.88 -24.35
N GLU A 84 7.80 -5.65 -25.44
CA GLU A 84 6.71 -5.75 -26.44
C GLU A 84 5.36 -6.15 -25.83
N GLN A 85 5.37 -6.88 -24.72
CA GLN A 85 4.17 -7.38 -24.05
C GLN A 85 3.68 -6.47 -22.90
N LEU A 86 4.43 -5.43 -22.54
CA LEU A 86 4.05 -4.48 -21.49
C LEU A 86 2.74 -3.72 -21.79
N PRO A 87 2.46 -3.24 -23.03
CA PRO A 87 1.21 -2.53 -23.32
C PRO A 87 -0.04 -3.37 -23.07
N ASP A 88 -0.03 -4.65 -23.47
CA ASP A 88 -1.16 -5.56 -23.26
C ASP A 88 -1.29 -6.06 -21.81
N CYS A 89 -0.22 -5.97 -20.99
CA CYS A 89 -0.31 -6.17 -19.54
C CYS A 89 -1.09 -5.02 -18.87
N LEU A 90 -0.80 -3.77 -19.27
CA LEU A 90 -1.38 -2.57 -18.68
C LEU A 90 -2.79 -2.25 -19.18
N LYS A 91 -3.18 -2.76 -20.36
CA LYS A 91 -4.42 -2.41 -21.07
C LYS A 91 -5.70 -2.59 -20.22
N GLY A 92 -6.23 -1.46 -19.76
CA GLY A 92 -7.45 -1.39 -18.95
C GLY A 92 -7.29 -1.98 -17.54
N CYS A 93 -6.13 -1.80 -16.91
CA CYS A 93 -5.96 -2.06 -15.48
C CYS A 93 -6.40 -0.86 -14.64
N ASP A 94 -7.00 -1.15 -13.49
CA ASP A 94 -7.53 -0.16 -12.56
C ASP A 94 -6.48 0.23 -11.49
N VAL A 95 -5.53 -0.69 -11.20
CA VAL A 95 -4.38 -0.48 -10.31
C VAL A 95 -3.12 -1.11 -10.93
N VAL A 96 -1.96 -0.46 -10.78
CA VAL A 96 -0.65 -0.98 -11.19
C VAL A 96 0.31 -0.92 -10.01
N VAL A 97 0.99 -2.03 -9.72
CA VAL A 97 1.98 -2.15 -8.65
C VAL A 97 3.35 -2.43 -9.26
N ILE A 98 4.39 -1.74 -8.81
CA ILE A 98 5.75 -1.85 -9.37
C ILE A 98 6.74 -2.30 -8.29
N PRO A 99 6.79 -3.60 -7.95
CA PRO A 99 7.79 -4.18 -7.04
C PRO A 99 9.20 -4.36 -7.64
N ALA A 100 9.42 -4.03 -8.92
CA ALA A 100 10.70 -4.23 -9.62
C ALA A 100 11.88 -3.50 -8.94
N GLY A 101 12.81 -4.25 -8.34
CA GLY A 101 13.98 -3.70 -7.66
C GLY A 101 14.89 -4.74 -6.99
N VAL A 102 16.09 -4.31 -6.56
CA VAL A 102 17.14 -5.14 -5.95
C VAL A 102 17.02 -5.13 -4.41
N PRO A 103 17.19 -6.26 -3.68
CA PRO A 103 16.29 -6.53 -2.54
C PRO A 103 16.97 -6.64 -1.14
N ARG A 104 16.35 -6.16 -0.02
CA ARG A 104 16.85 -6.17 1.41
C ARG A 104 15.77 -6.49 2.52
N LYS A 105 16.04 -7.24 3.64
CA LYS A 105 15.26 -8.47 4.09
C LYS A 105 14.18 -8.64 5.27
N PRO A 106 13.36 -7.69 5.82
CA PRO A 106 12.67 -7.79 7.16
C PRO A 106 11.31 -8.54 7.38
N GLY A 107 10.70 -8.43 8.60
CA GLY A 107 9.39 -8.95 9.13
C GLY A 107 8.57 -7.87 9.90
N LEU A 108 7.56 -8.07 10.79
CA LEU A 108 6.85 -9.23 11.44
C LEU A 108 5.38 -8.83 11.88
N ASP A 109 4.72 -9.44 12.90
CA ASP A 109 3.26 -9.27 13.24
C ASP A 109 2.86 -8.03 14.09
N PRO A 110 1.93 -7.15 13.62
CA PRO A 110 1.48 -5.94 14.31
C PRO A 110 -0.05 -5.75 14.48
N ALA A 111 -0.89 -6.79 14.30
CA ALA A 111 -2.29 -6.68 13.82
C ALA A 111 -3.33 -5.74 14.51
N ARG A 112 -3.07 -5.12 15.67
CA ARG A 112 -3.99 -4.18 16.36
C ARG A 112 -3.40 -2.80 16.68
N VAL A 113 -2.22 -2.47 16.14
CA VAL A 113 -1.52 -1.19 16.36
C VAL A 113 -1.49 -0.39 15.05
N ASN A 114 -1.77 0.91 15.13
CA ASN A 114 -1.58 1.84 14.02
C ASN A 114 -0.72 3.02 14.47
N VAL A 115 0.42 3.21 13.81
CA VAL A 115 1.33 4.36 13.97
C VAL A 115 1.41 5.07 12.62
N PRO A 116 1.03 6.34 12.52
CA PRO A 116 1.28 7.14 11.33
C PRO A 116 2.79 7.28 11.08
N VAL A 117 3.25 6.97 9.86
CA VAL A 117 4.65 7.18 9.45
C VAL A 117 4.69 8.20 8.32
N ILE A 118 5.42 9.30 8.54
CA ILE A 118 5.50 10.44 7.64
C ILE A 118 6.94 10.63 7.10
N GLY A 119 7.12 11.61 6.21
CA GLY A 119 8.43 11.92 5.63
C GLY A 119 8.71 11.16 4.35
N GLY A 120 9.57 10.15 4.41
CA GLY A 120 10.06 9.34 3.29
C GLY A 120 10.26 7.87 3.64
N HIS A 121 11.14 7.20 2.90
CA HIS A 121 11.36 5.75 2.99
C HIS A 121 12.85 5.33 2.99
N ALA A 122 13.72 6.18 3.54
CA ALA A 122 15.15 5.88 3.71
C ALA A 122 15.71 6.49 5.00
N GLY A 123 16.30 5.67 5.87
CA GLY A 123 16.99 6.11 7.09
C GLY A 123 16.18 7.13 7.91
N LYS A 124 16.82 8.25 8.28
CA LYS A 124 16.20 9.34 9.05
C LYS A 124 15.02 10.04 8.38
N THR A 125 14.76 9.82 7.09
CA THR A 125 13.55 10.35 6.44
C THR A 125 12.28 9.59 6.86
N ILE A 126 12.41 8.40 7.45
CA ILE A 126 11.29 7.64 8.01
C ILE A 126 10.96 8.22 9.39
N ILE A 127 9.80 8.85 9.54
CA ILE A 127 9.41 9.56 10.77
C ILE A 127 8.17 8.87 11.36
N PRO A 128 8.33 7.94 12.33
CA PRO A 128 7.20 7.34 13.02
C PRO A 128 6.61 8.32 14.05
N LEU A 129 5.34 8.69 13.89
CA LEU A 129 4.62 9.55 14.81
C LEU A 129 4.03 8.71 15.96
N ILE A 130 4.92 8.26 16.85
CA ILE A 130 4.55 7.46 18.02
C ILE A 130 3.58 8.22 18.94
N SER A 131 3.64 9.56 18.96
CA SER A 131 2.68 10.40 19.70
C SER A 131 1.24 10.32 19.16
N GLN A 132 1.05 9.87 17.91
CA GLN A 132 -0.24 9.66 17.25
C GLN A 132 -0.66 8.19 17.19
N CYS A 133 0.05 7.30 17.90
CA CYS A 133 -0.26 5.86 17.93
C CYS A 133 -1.70 5.59 18.42
N THR A 134 -2.38 4.64 17.77
CA THR A 134 -3.67 4.09 18.20
C THR A 134 -3.54 2.58 18.42
N PRO A 135 -3.84 2.06 19.63
CA PRO A 135 -4.16 2.80 20.87
C PRO A 135 -2.99 3.66 21.34
N LYS A 136 -3.26 4.69 22.17
CA LYS A 136 -2.23 5.56 22.72
C LYS A 136 -1.20 4.74 23.51
N VAL A 137 0.08 5.01 23.26
CA VAL A 137 1.23 4.46 24.00
C VAL A 137 2.06 5.60 24.56
N ASP A 138 2.74 5.36 25.67
CA ASP A 138 3.67 6.30 26.30
C ASP A 138 4.99 5.58 26.55
N PHE A 139 6.09 6.15 26.07
CA PHE A 139 7.44 5.58 26.18
C PHE A 139 8.40 6.57 26.84
N PRO A 140 9.32 6.09 27.70
CA PRO A 140 10.51 6.84 28.08
C PRO A 140 11.32 7.31 26.86
N GLN A 141 11.98 8.47 26.96
CA GLN A 141 12.64 9.11 25.81
C GLN A 141 13.76 8.25 25.20
N ASP A 142 14.49 7.47 26.01
CA ASP A 142 15.49 6.50 25.57
C ASP A 142 14.86 5.36 24.75
N GLN A 143 13.72 4.81 25.22
CA GLN A 143 12.98 3.76 24.53
C GLN A 143 12.33 4.28 23.24
N LEU A 144 11.76 5.48 23.27
CA LEU A 144 11.22 6.17 22.09
C LEU A 144 12.29 6.38 21.02
N THR A 145 13.46 6.90 21.42
CA THR A 145 14.60 7.12 20.51
C THR A 145 15.10 5.80 19.92
N THR A 146 15.20 4.75 20.74
CA THR A 146 15.61 3.40 20.31
C THR A 146 14.60 2.77 19.35
N LEU A 147 13.30 2.90 19.62
CA LEU A 147 12.22 2.42 18.76
C LEU A 147 12.21 3.14 17.41
N THR A 148 12.34 4.47 17.41
CA THR A 148 12.45 5.29 16.20
C THR A 148 13.65 4.88 15.35
N GLY A 149 14.85 4.81 15.94
CA GLY A 149 16.06 4.40 15.21
C GLY A 149 15.94 2.99 14.64
N ARG A 150 15.29 2.07 15.37
CA ARG A 150 15.01 0.72 14.89
C ARG A 150 13.99 0.66 13.74
N ILE A 151 12.98 1.52 13.73
CA ILE A 151 12.03 1.65 12.61
C ILE A 151 12.75 2.18 11.37
N GLN A 152 13.63 3.18 11.53
CA GLN A 152 14.44 3.76 10.46
C GLN A 152 15.42 2.74 9.85
N GLU A 153 16.12 1.98 10.70
CA GLU A 153 17.11 0.99 10.30
C GLU A 153 16.55 -0.42 10.06
N ALA A 154 15.24 -0.65 10.18
CA ALA A 154 14.63 -1.99 10.02
C ALA A 154 15.00 -2.64 8.67
N GLY A 155 15.04 -1.85 7.59
CA GLY A 155 15.52 -2.29 6.28
C GLY A 155 16.97 -2.79 6.30
N THR A 156 17.84 -2.09 7.02
CA THR A 156 19.26 -2.38 7.22
C THR A 156 19.49 -3.59 8.13
N GLU A 157 18.77 -3.70 9.26
CA GLU A 157 18.88 -4.81 10.23
C GLU A 157 18.82 -6.16 9.52
N VAL A 158 17.90 -6.31 8.56
CA VAL A 158 17.65 -7.61 7.94
C VAL A 158 18.34 -7.76 6.57
N VAL A 159 19.14 -6.78 6.13
CA VAL A 159 20.30 -7.07 5.25
C VAL A 159 21.31 -7.91 6.02
N LYS A 160 21.67 -7.44 7.22
CA LYS A 160 22.71 -8.02 8.08
C LYS A 160 22.29 -9.43 8.52
N ALA A 161 21.07 -9.57 9.05
CA ALA A 161 20.54 -10.85 9.52
C ALA A 161 20.33 -11.92 8.42
N LYS A 162 20.48 -11.58 7.13
CA LYS A 162 20.43 -12.55 6.02
C LYS A 162 21.62 -12.41 5.07
N ALA A 163 22.76 -11.95 5.58
CA ALA A 163 24.08 -11.95 4.94
C ALA A 163 24.10 -11.42 3.47
N GLY A 164 23.30 -10.39 3.18
CA GLY A 164 23.19 -9.78 1.84
C GLY A 164 22.19 -10.42 0.87
N ALA A 165 21.52 -11.52 1.22
CA ALA A 165 20.80 -12.37 0.27
C ALA A 165 19.31 -12.00 -0.03
N GLY A 166 18.96 -10.73 -0.33
CA GLY A 166 17.62 -10.37 -0.90
C GLY A 166 16.60 -9.70 0.05
N SER A 167 15.29 -9.72 -0.25
CA SER A 167 14.29 -8.71 0.24
C SER A 167 13.31 -9.07 1.35
N ALA A 168 12.77 -8.00 1.95
CA ALA A 168 11.40 -7.84 2.37
C ALA A 168 10.55 -8.39 1.23
N THR A 169 10.45 -9.70 1.13
CA THR A 169 9.77 -10.39 0.04
C THR A 169 8.35 -10.58 0.52
N LEU A 170 8.20 -11.38 1.57
CA LEU A 170 6.94 -11.70 2.24
C LEU A 170 6.35 -10.48 2.95
N SER A 171 7.16 -9.72 3.70
CA SER A 171 6.72 -8.53 4.43
C SER A 171 6.36 -7.35 3.52
N MET A 172 7.12 -7.10 2.44
CA MET A 172 6.76 -6.06 1.47
C MET A 172 5.62 -6.49 0.55
N ALA A 173 5.51 -7.78 0.20
CA ALA A 173 4.34 -8.31 -0.49
C ALA A 173 3.08 -8.14 0.36
N TYR A 174 3.14 -8.42 1.66
CA TYR A 174 2.04 -8.17 2.59
C TYR A 174 1.68 -6.68 2.67
N ALA A 175 2.67 -5.80 2.84
CA ALA A 175 2.44 -4.35 2.90
C ALA A 175 1.86 -3.80 1.58
N GLY A 176 2.40 -4.22 0.44
CA GLY A 176 1.90 -3.86 -0.90
C GLY A 176 0.50 -4.39 -1.16
N ALA A 177 0.22 -5.65 -0.81
CA ALA A 177 -1.11 -6.23 -0.92
C ALA A 177 -2.13 -5.49 -0.05
N ARG A 178 -1.80 -5.19 1.22
CA ARG A 178 -2.63 -4.34 2.09
C ARG A 178 -2.93 -3.00 1.43
N PHE A 179 -1.91 -2.28 0.96
CA PHE A 179 -2.11 -0.95 0.36
C PHE A 179 -3.00 -1.01 -0.89
N VAL A 180 -2.83 -2.04 -1.73
CA VAL A 180 -3.72 -2.30 -2.88
C VAL A 180 -5.14 -2.63 -2.43
N PHE A 181 -5.34 -3.44 -1.40
CA PHE A 181 -6.68 -3.76 -0.89
C PHE A 181 -7.36 -2.54 -0.27
N SER A 182 -6.64 -1.72 0.50
CA SER A 182 -7.13 -0.42 0.99
C SER A 182 -7.56 0.49 -0.18
N LEU A 183 -6.72 0.63 -1.22
CA LEU A 183 -7.05 1.41 -2.40
C LEU A 183 -8.27 0.85 -3.16
N VAL A 184 -8.36 -0.46 -3.36
CA VAL A 184 -9.49 -1.11 -4.07
C VAL A 184 -10.79 -1.05 -3.25
N ASP A 185 -10.72 -1.16 -1.92
CA ASP A 185 -11.86 -0.94 -1.03
C ASP A 185 -12.38 0.51 -1.16
N ALA A 186 -11.48 1.50 -1.17
CA ALA A 186 -11.83 2.91 -1.35
C ALA A 186 -12.40 3.20 -2.75
N MET A 187 -11.86 2.56 -3.79
CA MET A 187 -12.41 2.59 -5.16
C MET A 187 -13.80 1.98 -5.25
N ASN A 188 -14.08 0.94 -4.45
CA ASN A 188 -15.42 0.36 -4.27
C ASN A 188 -16.35 1.24 -3.43
N GLY A 189 -15.84 2.30 -2.79
CA GLY A 189 -16.63 3.24 -1.99
C GLY A 189 -16.74 2.89 -0.51
N LYS A 190 -15.81 2.10 0.03
CA LYS A 190 -15.63 2.00 1.49
C LYS A 190 -15.14 3.34 2.03
N GLU A 191 -15.91 3.93 2.94
CA GLU A 191 -15.58 5.21 3.58
C GLU A 191 -14.51 5.03 4.67
N GLY A 192 -13.82 6.12 5.01
CA GLY A 192 -12.86 6.15 6.12
C GLY A 192 -11.56 5.35 5.91
N VAL A 193 -11.24 4.94 4.67
CA VAL A 193 -9.98 4.25 4.38
C VAL A 193 -8.81 5.23 4.44
N VAL A 194 -7.88 5.00 5.37
CA VAL A 194 -6.69 5.82 5.55
C VAL A 194 -5.43 4.95 5.52
N GLU A 195 -4.46 5.34 4.70
CA GLU A 195 -3.10 4.78 4.64
C GLU A 195 -2.08 5.91 4.49
N CYS A 196 -0.85 5.73 4.98
CA CYS A 196 0.25 6.64 4.65
C CYS A 196 0.79 6.34 3.24
N SER A 197 1.13 7.37 2.47
CA SER A 197 1.82 7.19 1.18
C SER A 197 2.66 8.41 0.79
N PHE A 198 3.82 8.18 0.18
CA PHE A 198 4.72 9.23 -0.31
C PHE A 198 4.18 9.80 -1.63
N VAL A 199 3.61 11.00 -1.57
CA VAL A 199 2.85 11.61 -2.69
C VAL A 199 3.29 13.05 -2.93
N LYS A 200 2.87 13.63 -4.06
CA LYS A 200 3.03 15.07 -4.29
C LYS A 200 2.29 15.83 -3.20
N SER A 201 2.99 16.72 -2.51
CA SER A 201 2.56 17.28 -1.22
C SER A 201 2.73 18.79 -1.15
N GLN A 202 2.02 19.40 -0.20
CA GLN A 202 2.13 20.83 0.16
C GLN A 202 2.26 21.02 1.70
N GLU A 203 2.35 19.93 2.46
CA GLU A 203 2.44 19.95 3.94
C GLU A 203 3.80 20.42 4.45
N THR A 204 4.80 20.46 3.56
CA THR A 204 6.15 20.95 3.82
C THR A 204 6.71 21.62 2.56
N GLU A 205 7.89 22.22 2.69
CA GLU A 205 8.70 22.69 1.56
C GLU A 205 9.34 21.57 0.70
N CYS A 206 8.99 20.29 0.92
CA CYS A 206 9.31 19.20 0.00
C CYS A 206 8.14 18.98 -0.98
N ALA A 207 8.42 19.03 -2.29
CA ALA A 207 7.40 18.82 -3.33
C ALA A 207 6.72 17.43 -3.28
N TYR A 208 7.35 16.46 -2.63
CA TYR A 208 6.81 15.15 -2.31
C TYR A 208 7.08 14.82 -0.84
N PHE A 209 6.11 14.23 -0.15
CA PHE A 209 6.19 13.90 1.27
C PHE A 209 5.17 12.81 1.61
N SER A 210 5.45 11.96 2.59
CA SER A 210 4.50 10.96 3.11
C SER A 210 3.67 11.55 4.25
N THR A 211 2.36 11.44 4.17
CA THR A 211 1.38 11.73 5.24
C THR A 211 0.23 10.72 5.17
N PRO A 212 -0.64 10.63 6.21
CA PRO A 212 -1.87 9.86 6.14
C PRO A 212 -2.82 10.46 5.11
N LEU A 213 -3.35 9.62 4.21
CA LEU A 213 -4.23 10.02 3.12
C LEU A 213 -5.58 9.32 3.29
N LEU A 214 -6.68 10.09 3.26
CA LEU A 214 -8.01 9.53 3.03
C LEU A 214 -8.08 9.12 1.56
N LEU A 215 -8.32 7.83 1.33
CA LEU A 215 -8.53 7.25 0.01
C LEU A 215 -10.03 7.20 -0.30
N GLY A 216 -10.37 7.40 -1.57
CA GLY A 216 -11.75 7.34 -2.07
C GLY A 216 -11.82 6.89 -3.53
N LYS A 217 -12.98 7.11 -4.16
CA LYS A 217 -13.34 6.56 -5.48
C LYS A 217 -12.47 7.04 -6.66
N LYS A 218 -11.56 7.99 -6.43
CA LYS A 218 -10.66 8.57 -7.44
C LYS A 218 -9.18 8.59 -6.99
N GLY A 219 -8.81 7.73 -6.05
CA GLY A 219 -7.49 7.72 -5.43
C GLY A 219 -7.46 8.55 -4.15
N ILE A 220 -6.57 9.54 -4.06
CA ILE A 220 -6.47 10.42 -2.89
C ILE A 220 -7.70 11.35 -2.86
N GLU A 221 -8.52 11.24 -1.82
CA GLU A 221 -9.67 12.13 -1.60
C GLU A 221 -9.29 13.33 -0.73
N LYS A 222 -8.45 13.12 0.29
CA LYS A 222 -7.93 14.19 1.14
C LYS A 222 -6.57 13.84 1.74
N ASN A 223 -5.61 14.76 1.71
CA ASN A 223 -4.44 14.69 2.57
C ASN A 223 -4.84 15.09 4.00
N LEU A 224 -4.50 14.26 5.00
CA LEU A 224 -4.80 14.55 6.40
C LEU A 224 -3.67 15.34 7.09
N GLY A 225 -2.54 15.51 6.40
CA GLY A 225 -1.41 16.32 6.83
C GLY A 225 -0.57 15.69 7.93
N ILE A 226 0.31 16.49 8.53
CA ILE A 226 1.22 16.05 9.61
C ILE A 226 0.48 15.88 10.96
N GLY A 227 -0.62 16.61 11.16
CA GLY A 227 -1.36 16.63 12.42
C GLY A 227 -0.59 17.30 13.56
N LYS A 228 -0.94 16.99 14.81
CA LYS A 228 -0.21 17.47 15.99
C LYS A 228 0.96 16.53 16.29
N VAL A 229 2.16 17.08 16.41
CA VAL A 229 3.40 16.35 16.71
C VAL A 229 4.01 16.80 18.05
N SER A 230 4.97 16.03 18.54
CA SER A 230 5.82 16.38 19.69
C SER A 230 7.13 17.03 19.23
N SER A 231 7.82 17.75 20.13
CA SER A 231 9.10 18.40 19.81
C SER A 231 10.30 17.45 19.62
N PHE A 232 10.08 16.14 19.73
CA PHE A 232 10.99 15.12 19.21
C PHE A 232 10.72 14.86 17.71
N GLU A 233 9.45 14.71 17.34
CA GLU A 233 9.01 14.51 15.95
C GLU A 233 9.21 15.77 15.08
N GLU A 234 9.03 16.98 15.64
CA GLU A 234 9.36 18.26 14.97
C GLU A 234 10.83 18.32 14.51
N LYS A 235 11.76 17.83 15.35
CA LYS A 235 13.19 17.74 15.02
C LYS A 235 13.45 16.72 13.93
N MET A 236 12.83 15.55 13.99
CA MET A 236 12.92 14.54 12.92
C MET A 236 12.44 15.10 11.56
N ILE A 237 11.36 15.88 11.54
CA ILE A 237 10.87 16.54 10.33
C ILE A 237 11.93 17.52 9.78
N ALA A 238 12.47 18.39 10.64
CA ALA A 238 13.51 19.35 10.25
C ALA A 238 14.79 18.68 9.74
N GLU A 239 15.22 17.58 10.35
CA GLU A 239 16.41 16.82 9.95
C GLU A 239 16.20 16.00 8.66
N ALA A 240 14.97 15.55 8.38
CA ALA A 240 14.63 14.78 7.18
C ALA A 240 14.51 15.64 5.91
N ILE A 241 13.97 16.86 6.03
CA ILE A 241 13.67 17.75 4.88
C ILE A 241 14.87 17.97 3.93
N PRO A 242 16.11 18.23 4.40
CA PRO A 242 17.27 18.39 3.49
C PRO A 242 17.58 17.13 2.66
N GLU A 243 17.44 15.94 3.26
CA GLU A 243 17.69 14.66 2.58
C GLU A 243 16.56 14.30 1.61
N LEU A 244 15.31 14.60 1.97
CA LEU A 244 14.15 14.52 1.09
C LEU A 244 14.32 15.44 -0.13
N LYS A 245 14.65 16.72 0.08
CA LYS A 245 14.92 17.68 -1.01
C LYS A 245 16.02 17.19 -1.95
N ALA A 246 17.14 16.70 -1.41
CA ALA A 246 18.23 16.14 -2.22
C ALA A 246 17.80 14.90 -3.03
N SER A 247 17.03 14.00 -2.41
CA SER A 247 16.54 12.77 -3.04
C SER A 247 15.49 13.03 -4.12
N ILE A 248 14.55 13.95 -3.87
CA ILE A 248 13.56 14.42 -4.85
C ILE A 248 14.27 15.06 -6.04
N LYS A 249 15.19 16.00 -5.78
CA LYS A 249 15.94 16.67 -6.86
C LYS A 249 16.72 15.66 -7.70
N LYS A 250 17.38 14.68 -7.09
CA LYS A 250 18.10 13.61 -7.80
C LYS A 250 17.18 12.80 -8.72
N GLY A 251 15.95 12.50 -8.29
CA GLY A 251 14.95 11.83 -9.12
C GLY A 251 14.47 12.70 -10.28
N GLU A 252 14.19 13.98 -10.02
CA GLU A 252 13.81 14.94 -11.07
C GLU A 252 14.93 15.18 -12.10
N ASP A 253 16.16 15.38 -11.64
CA ASP A 253 17.34 15.61 -12.49
C ASP A 253 17.60 14.40 -13.40
N PHE A 254 17.40 13.18 -12.89
CA PHE A 254 17.54 11.94 -13.65
C PHE A 254 16.54 11.87 -14.81
N VAL A 255 15.26 12.20 -14.57
CA VAL A 255 14.25 12.26 -15.63
C VAL A 255 14.53 13.41 -16.62
N LYS A 256 14.99 14.56 -16.14
CA LYS A 256 15.38 15.71 -17.00
C LYS A 256 16.64 15.47 -17.83
N THR A 257 17.41 14.41 -17.56
CA THR A 257 18.67 14.08 -18.26
C THR A 257 18.63 12.78 -19.06
N MET A 258 17.53 12.01 -19.00
CA MET A 258 17.25 10.97 -20.00
C MET A 258 17.07 11.58 -21.39
N LYS A 259 17.53 10.84 -22.41
CA LYS A 259 17.29 11.08 -23.84
C LYS A 259 16.63 9.85 -24.44
#